data_AF-A0A8B9ZBJ6-F1
#
_entry.id   AF-A0A8B9ZBJ6-F1
#
_cell.length_a   1.000
_cell.length_b   1.000
_cell.length_c   1.000
_cell.angle_alpha   90.00
_cell.angle_beta   90.00
_cell.angle_gamma   90.00
#
_symmetry.space_group_name_H-M   'P 1'
#
loop_
_entity.id
_entity.type
_entity.pdbx_description
1 polymer ?
#
loop_
_entity_poly.entity_id
_entity_poly.type
_entity_poly.pdbx_seq_one_letter_code
_entity_poly.pdbx_strand_id
1 'polypeptide(L)'
;MIRSATGKSALLSYSWYGCFCGIGGRGTPVDSTDQCCHAHDCCYRKLREGKCRPLITPYHFDVADGDIVCSNEQSWCERETCLCDKAVASCFSSALHSYNRSYHFYFRLKCRGSKLQC
;
A
#
# COMPACT_ATOMS: atom_id res chain seq x y z
N MET A 1 -4.29 4.63 9.48
CA MET A 1 -3.82 3.24 9.28
C MET A 1 -2.30 3.10 9.28
N ILE A 2 -1.55 3.49 8.23
CA ILE A 2 -0.07 3.31 8.16
C ILE A 2 0.68 3.92 9.35
N ARG A 3 0.31 5.13 9.79
CA ARG A 3 0.92 5.77 10.96
C ARG A 3 0.74 4.94 12.23
N SER A 4 -0.42 4.32 12.41
CA SER A 4 -0.68 3.43 13.55
C SER A 4 0.17 2.16 13.47
N ALA A 5 0.31 1.56 12.29
CA ALA A 5 1.07 0.31 12.10
C ALA A 5 2.60 0.48 12.12
N THR A 6 3.11 1.66 11.75
CA THR A 6 4.55 1.85 11.49
C THR A 6 5.19 3.04 12.22
N GLY A 7 4.39 3.90 12.85
CA GLY A 7 4.83 5.18 13.41
C GLY A 7 5.24 6.23 12.37
N LYS A 8 5.26 5.88 11.07
CA LYS A 8 5.70 6.77 9.98
C LYS A 8 4.53 7.49 9.30
N SER A 9 4.78 8.69 8.77
CA SER A 9 3.79 9.41 7.95
C SER A 9 3.62 8.70 6.60
N ALA A 10 2.39 8.29 6.28
CA ALA A 10 2.06 7.65 4.99
C ALA A 10 2.57 8.48 3.80
N LEU A 11 2.21 9.77 3.81
CA LEU A 11 2.51 10.71 2.73
C LEU A 11 4.01 10.96 2.57
N LEU A 12 4.72 11.22 3.68
CA LEU A 12 6.13 11.58 3.62
C LEU A 12 7.07 10.38 3.48
N SER A 13 6.62 9.19 3.90
CA SER A 13 7.49 8.01 3.99
C SER A 13 7.28 7.00 2.87
N TYR A 14 6.06 6.91 2.31
CA TYR A 14 5.72 5.84 1.37
C TYR A 14 5.19 6.34 0.03
N SER A 15 4.56 7.52 -0.09
CA SER A 15 3.92 7.96 -1.35
C SER A 15 4.85 8.09 -2.57
N TRP A 16 6.16 8.17 -2.38
CA TRP A 16 7.18 8.18 -3.44
C TRP A 16 8.35 7.25 -3.13
N TYR A 17 8.05 6.10 -2.53
CA TYR A 17 9.06 5.11 -2.16
C TYR A 17 9.26 4.09 -3.29
N GLY A 18 10.50 3.86 -3.69
CA GLY A 18 10.82 2.80 -4.65
C GLY A 18 10.14 2.95 -6.01
N CYS A 19 9.75 1.83 -6.61
CA CYS A 19 9.20 1.77 -7.96
C CYS A 19 7.69 1.66 -8.02
N PHE A 20 7.04 1.21 -6.95
CA PHE A 20 5.61 0.90 -6.88
C PHE A 20 4.86 1.78 -5.90
N CYS A 21 5.46 2.26 -4.81
CA CYS A 21 4.72 3.09 -3.87
C CYS A 21 4.38 4.46 -4.49
N GLY A 22 3.09 4.76 -4.60
CA GLY A 22 2.55 5.96 -5.26
C GLY A 22 1.72 5.63 -6.49
N ILE A 23 1.56 6.59 -7.40
CA ILE A 23 0.73 6.40 -8.60
C ILE A 23 1.50 5.60 -9.65
N GLY A 24 1.00 4.40 -9.96
CA GLY A 24 1.55 3.49 -10.96
C GLY A 24 2.83 2.79 -10.49
N GLY A 25 3.40 1.93 -11.34
CA GLY A 25 4.61 1.20 -11.02
C GLY A 25 5.09 0.35 -12.19
N ARG A 26 6.39 0.08 -12.26
CA ARG A 26 7.01 -0.79 -13.26
C ARG A 26 8.32 -1.36 -12.77
N GLY A 27 8.77 -2.42 -13.44
CA GLY A 27 10.04 -3.06 -13.13
C GLY A 27 9.95 -3.96 -11.90
N THR A 28 11.09 -4.19 -11.26
CA THR A 28 11.21 -5.04 -10.08
C THR A 28 11.18 -4.19 -8.81
N PRO A 29 10.45 -4.60 -7.74
CA PRO A 29 10.48 -3.91 -6.46
C PRO A 29 11.91 -3.80 -5.92
N VAL A 30 12.28 -2.63 -5.39
CA VAL A 30 13.66 -2.37 -4.93
C VAL A 30 13.98 -2.98 -3.56
N ASP A 31 12.94 -3.26 -2.76
CA ASP A 31 13.04 -3.95 -1.48
C ASP A 31 11.65 -4.50 -1.04
N SER A 32 11.58 -5.01 0.19
CA SER A 32 10.35 -5.54 0.80
C SER A 32 9.25 -4.49 0.98
N THR A 33 9.61 -3.22 1.24
CA THR A 33 8.63 -2.13 1.36
C THR A 33 7.99 -1.86 0.00
N ASP A 34 8.80 -1.80 -1.06
CA ASP A 34 8.32 -1.61 -2.43
C ASP A 34 7.49 -2.82 -2.91
N GLN A 35 7.82 -4.02 -2.45
CA GLN A 35 7.03 -5.22 -2.72
C GLN A 35 5.63 -5.17 -2.08
N CYS A 36 5.50 -4.58 -0.88
CA CYS A 36 4.19 -4.31 -0.27
C CYS A 36 3.33 -3.41 -1.16
N CYS A 37 3.94 -2.38 -1.77
CA CYS A 37 3.24 -1.46 -2.67
C CYS A 37 2.82 -2.15 -3.97
N HIS A 38 3.66 -3.02 -4.53
CA HIS A 38 3.26 -3.83 -5.67
C HIS A 38 2.02 -4.70 -5.35
N ALA A 39 2.01 -5.38 -4.19
CA ALA A 39 0.87 -6.17 -3.76
C ALA A 39 -0.39 -5.31 -3.55
N HIS A 40 -0.23 -4.10 -3.01
CA HIS A 40 -1.32 -3.13 -2.83
C HIS A 40 -1.92 -2.67 -4.18
N ASP A 41 -1.07 -2.34 -5.15
CA ASP A 41 -1.48 -2.02 -6.51
C ASP A 41 -2.29 -3.15 -7.15
N CYS A 42 -1.88 -4.40 -6.93
CA CYS A 42 -2.62 -5.59 -7.37
C CYS A 42 -3.98 -5.72 -6.70
N CYS A 43 -4.06 -5.44 -5.39
CA CYS A 43 -5.31 -5.42 -4.65
C CYS A 43 -6.27 -4.38 -5.22
N TYR A 44 -5.80 -3.14 -5.38
CA TYR A 44 -6.59 -2.05 -5.95
C TYR A 44 -6.99 -2.31 -7.41
N ARG A 45 -6.17 -3.01 -8.20
CA ARG A 45 -6.53 -3.42 -9.57
C ARG A 45 -7.75 -4.33 -9.57
N LYS A 46 -7.78 -5.35 -8.71
CA LYS A 46 -8.94 -6.25 -8.58
C LYS A 46 -10.19 -5.50 -8.15
N LEU A 47 -10.07 -4.53 -7.25
CA LEU A 47 -11.21 -3.69 -6.86
C LEU A 47 -11.72 -2.82 -8.01
N ARG A 48 -10.84 -2.25 -8.83
CA ARG A 48 -11.24 -1.50 -10.04
C ARG A 48 -11.94 -2.39 -11.07
N GLU A 49 -11.50 -3.63 -11.24
CA GLU A 49 -12.19 -4.63 -12.08
C GLU A 49 -13.59 -4.94 -11.54
N GLY A 50 -13.73 -4.97 -10.20
CA GLY A 50 -15.02 -5.01 -9.50
C GLY A 50 -15.81 -3.69 -9.48
N LYS A 51 -15.44 -2.69 -10.31
CA LYS A 51 -16.08 -1.37 -10.42
C LYS A 51 -15.98 -0.47 -9.16
N CYS A 52 -15.13 -0.81 -8.20
CA CYS A 52 -14.83 0.07 -7.06
C CYS A 52 -13.83 1.17 -7.43
N ARG A 53 -13.76 2.22 -6.59
CA ARG A 53 -12.86 3.37 -6.76
C ARG A 53 -11.96 3.55 -5.53
N PRO A 54 -11.05 2.60 -5.23
CA PRO A 54 -10.36 2.54 -3.94
C PRO A 54 -9.51 3.78 -3.59
N LEU A 55 -9.06 4.55 -4.59
CA LEU A 55 -8.33 5.80 -4.37
C LEU A 55 -9.17 6.92 -3.74
N ILE A 56 -10.49 6.89 -3.90
CA ILE A 56 -11.41 7.95 -3.45
C ILE A 56 -12.55 7.43 -2.59
N THR A 57 -12.65 6.11 -2.39
CA THR A 57 -13.67 5.49 -1.54
C THR A 57 -13.28 5.70 -0.07
N PRO A 58 -14.00 6.54 0.70
CA PRO A 58 -13.79 6.62 2.14
C PRO A 58 -14.27 5.32 2.78
N TYR A 59 -13.66 4.90 3.90
CA TYR A 59 -14.08 3.69 4.61
C TYR A 59 -13.85 3.86 6.11
N HIS A 60 -14.52 3.03 6.91
CA HIS A 60 -14.39 3.04 8.37
C HIS A 60 -13.46 1.92 8.84
N PHE A 61 -12.58 2.25 9.78
CA PHE A 61 -11.72 1.30 10.47
C PHE A 61 -11.45 1.77 11.89
N ASP A 62 -11.21 0.81 12.78
CA ASP A 62 -10.78 1.03 14.14
C ASP A 62 -9.35 0.51 14.35
N VAL A 63 -8.74 0.96 15.44
CA VAL A 63 -7.48 0.40 15.93
C VAL A 63 -7.73 -0.10 17.35
N ALA A 64 -7.71 -1.42 17.53
CA ALA A 64 -7.93 -2.09 18.80
C ALA A 64 -6.70 -2.94 19.12
N ASP A 65 -6.10 -2.75 20.30
CA ASP A 65 -4.93 -3.50 20.76
C ASP A 65 -3.73 -3.53 19.79
N GLY A 66 -3.56 -2.46 19.01
CA GLY A 66 -2.51 -2.35 17.98
C GLY A 66 -2.87 -2.97 16.63
N ASP A 67 -4.00 -3.65 16.53
CA ASP A 67 -4.54 -4.22 15.30
C ASP A 67 -5.53 -3.29 14.62
N ILE A 68 -5.46 -3.23 13.30
CA ILE A 68 -6.40 -2.49 12.45
C ILE A 68 -7.61 -3.38 12.19
N VAL A 69 -8.82 -2.89 12.46
CA VAL A 69 -10.07 -3.62 12.23
C VAL A 69 -10.92 -2.84 11.22
N CYS A 70 -11.23 -3.44 10.07
CA CYS A 70 -12.12 -2.84 9.09
C CYS A 70 -13.58 -3.07 9.48
N SER A 71 -14.42 -2.03 9.39
CA SER A 71 -15.84 -2.16 9.75
C SER A 71 -16.55 -3.14 8.81
N ASN A 72 -17.48 -3.93 9.39
CA ASN A 72 -18.39 -4.77 8.64
C ASN A 72 -19.65 -4.00 8.18
N GLU A 73 -19.95 -2.87 8.81
CA GLU A 73 -21.12 -2.03 8.53
C GLU A 73 -20.80 -0.98 7.47
N GLN A 74 -20.35 -1.44 6.29
CA GLN A 74 -20.05 -0.60 5.15
C GLN A 74 -20.22 -1.39 3.85
N SER A 75 -20.25 -0.71 2.71
CA SER A 75 -20.38 -1.36 1.41
C SER A 75 -19.20 -2.28 1.12
N TRP A 76 -19.41 -3.22 0.20
CA TRP A 76 -18.36 -4.15 -0.23
C TRP A 76 -17.09 -3.40 -0.70
N CYS A 77 -17.23 -2.35 -1.51
CA CYS A 77 -16.09 -1.56 -1.98
C CYS A 77 -15.32 -0.89 -0.84
N GLU A 78 -16.02 -0.35 0.16
CA GLU A 78 -15.39 0.31 1.31
C GLU A 78 -14.63 -0.72 2.15
N ARG A 79 -15.26 -1.87 2.43
CA ARG A 79 -14.65 -2.98 3.18
C ARG A 79 -13.40 -3.51 2.51
N GLU A 80 -13.48 -3.84 1.23
CA GLU A 80 -12.33 -4.41 0.53
C GLU A 80 -11.21 -3.39 0.33
N THR A 81 -11.54 -2.11 0.14
CA THR A 81 -10.53 -1.03 0.11
C THR A 81 -9.81 -0.94 1.46
N CYS A 82 -10.55 -0.99 2.56
CA CYS A 82 -9.96 -1.03 3.90
C CYS A 82 -9.05 -2.25 4.10
N LEU A 83 -9.46 -3.43 3.62
CA LEU A 83 -8.66 -4.65 3.74
C LEU A 83 -7.36 -4.59 2.93
N CYS A 84 -7.39 -4.04 1.70
CA CYS A 84 -6.18 -3.77 0.93
C CYS A 84 -5.24 -2.83 1.70
N ASP A 85 -5.77 -1.76 2.27
CA ASP A 85 -4.98 -0.77 3.01
C ASP A 85 -4.43 -1.33 4.33
N LYS A 86 -5.20 -2.21 5.00
CA LYS A 86 -4.77 -2.94 6.19
C LYS A 86 -3.59 -3.84 5.84
N ALA A 87 -3.71 -4.60 4.75
CA ALA A 87 -2.65 -5.50 4.31
C ALA A 87 -1.34 -4.75 4.02
N VAL A 88 -1.39 -3.60 3.33
CA VAL A 88 -0.16 -2.82 3.06
C VAL A 88 0.41 -2.20 4.34
N ALA A 89 -0.42 -1.73 5.26
CA ALA A 89 0.03 -1.19 6.55
C ALA A 89 0.73 -2.26 7.41
N SER A 90 0.15 -3.47 7.49
CA SER A 90 0.78 -4.61 8.16
C SER A 90 2.07 -5.03 7.47
N CYS A 91 2.08 -5.10 6.14
CA CYS A 91 3.29 -5.44 5.37
C CYS A 91 4.42 -4.44 5.60
N PHE A 92 4.12 -3.13 5.61
CA PHE A 92 5.11 -2.10 5.95
C PHE A 92 5.65 -2.28 7.37
N SER A 93 4.79 -2.62 8.34
CA SER A 93 5.22 -2.90 9.72
C SER A 93 6.24 -4.03 9.77
N SER A 94 5.99 -5.14 9.05
CA SER A 94 6.93 -6.26 8.94
C SER A 94 8.22 -5.90 8.19
N ALA A 95 8.14 -5.01 7.20
CA ALA A 95 9.27 -4.55 6.39
C ALA A 95 10.13 -3.45 7.06
N LEU A 96 9.76 -2.97 8.26
CA LEU A 96 10.43 -1.84 8.93
C LEU A 96 11.94 -2.06 9.13
N HIS A 97 12.36 -3.29 9.39
CA HIS A 97 13.76 -3.64 9.65
C HIS A 97 14.68 -3.42 8.44
N SER A 98 14.13 -3.53 7.22
CA SER A 98 14.85 -3.36 5.95
C SER A 98 14.49 -2.06 5.24
N TYR A 99 13.69 -1.19 5.87
CA TYR A 99 13.26 0.08 5.30
C TYR A 99 14.44 0.99 5.01
N ASN A 100 14.56 1.47 3.77
CA ASN A 100 15.70 2.25 3.30
C ASN A 100 15.28 3.65 2.81
N ARG A 101 15.72 4.69 3.54
CA ARG A 101 15.43 6.09 3.20
C ARG A 101 16.00 6.53 1.85
N SER A 102 17.02 5.85 1.31
CA SER A 102 17.57 6.15 -0.02
C SER A 102 16.59 5.86 -1.15
N TYR A 103 15.53 5.10 -0.89
CA TYR A 103 14.43 4.89 -1.84
C TYR A 103 13.30 5.92 -1.70
N HIS A 104 13.47 6.96 -0.88
CA HIS A 104 12.59 8.13 -0.88
C HIS A 104 12.77 8.94 -2.16
N PHE A 105 11.67 9.39 -2.74
CA PHE A 105 11.65 10.11 -4.01
C PHE A 105 12.44 9.36 -5.10
N TYR A 106 12.33 8.03 -5.11
CA TYR A 106 13.13 7.21 -5.99
C TYR A 106 12.81 7.51 -7.45
N PHE A 107 13.86 7.75 -8.23
CA PHE A 107 13.68 8.20 -9.60
C PHE A 107 13.18 7.04 -10.47
N ARG A 108 11.93 7.13 -10.93
CA ARG A 108 11.25 6.04 -11.68
C ARG A 108 11.95 5.61 -12.98
N LEU A 109 12.87 6.42 -13.53
CA LEU A 109 13.70 5.97 -14.66
C LEU A 109 14.73 4.89 -14.26
N LYS A 110 15.06 4.76 -12.97
CA LYS A 110 15.93 3.70 -12.44
C LYS A 110 15.20 2.36 -12.26
N CYS A 111 13.86 2.37 -12.29
CA CYS A 111 13.06 1.15 -12.23
C CYS A 111 13.20 0.37 -13.53
N ARG A 112 13.93 -0.76 -13.46
CA ARG A 112 14.21 -1.68 -14.56
C ARG A 112 13.47 -3.00 -14.35
N GLY A 113 13.33 -3.76 -15.43
CA GLY A 113 12.63 -5.05 -15.43
C GLY A 113 11.29 -4.99 -16.17
N SER A 114 10.73 -6.16 -16.46
CA SER A 114 9.40 -6.28 -17.04
C SER A 114 8.33 -5.84 -16.03
N LYS A 115 7.15 -5.49 -16.54
CA LYS A 115 6.00 -5.20 -15.69
C LYS A 115 5.62 -6.48 -14.94
N LEU A 116 5.76 -6.49 -13.61
CA LEU A 116 5.29 -7.61 -12.81
C LEU A 116 3.77 -7.77 -13.00
N GLN A 117 3.35 -9.03 -13.10
CA GLN A 117 1.93 -9.35 -13.11
C GLN A 117 1.40 -9.43 -11.69
N CYS A 118 0.14 -9.04 -11.62
CA CYS A 118 -0.78 -9.28 -10.53
C CYS A 118 -1.70 -10.44 -10.95
#